data_AF-A0A1U7M343-F1
#
_entry.id   AF-A0A1U7M343-F1
#
_cell.length_a   1.000
_cell.length_b   1.000
_cell.length_c   1.000
_cell.angle_alpha   90.00
_cell.angle_beta   90.00
_cell.angle_gamma   90.00
#
_symmetry.space_group_name_H-M   'P 1'
#
loop_
_entity.id
_entity.type
_entity.pdbx_description
1 polymer ?
#
loop_
_entity_poly.entity_id
_entity_poly.type
_entity_poly.pdbx_seq_one_letter_code
_entity_poly.pdbx_strand_id
1 'polypeptide(L)'
;MRIQDIIEGKKEWRVHVARVKALPKDYQIVYKEIEKYLFKVGPVELTDGIDLLSGIVNFFEEGVALGKGVLEVTDSDVAAFCDDLIKDSKTYADIYQESVDQEVNKAMKKVKDKTK
;
A
#
# COMPACT_ATOMS: atom_id res chain seq x y z
N MET A 1 17.52 -13.06 1.56
CA MET A 1 17.58 -12.02 2.62
C MET A 1 18.61 -12.45 3.65
N ARG A 2 19.54 -11.58 4.05
CA ARG A 2 20.58 -11.89 5.06
C ARG A 2 20.01 -11.62 6.46
N ILE A 3 20.55 -12.27 7.49
CA ILE A 3 20.11 -12.07 8.89
C ILE A 3 20.26 -10.59 9.31
N GLN A 4 21.28 -9.90 8.80
CA GLN A 4 21.51 -8.47 9.05
C GLN A 4 20.33 -7.62 8.54
N ASP A 5 19.84 -7.89 7.33
CA ASP A 5 18.70 -7.18 6.73
C ASP A 5 17.43 -7.34 7.58
N ILE A 6 17.21 -8.53 8.15
CA ILE A 6 16.05 -8.81 9.02
C ILE A 6 16.13 -7.99 10.33
N ILE A 7 17.34 -7.85 10.89
CA ILE A 7 17.56 -7.09 12.13
C ILE A 7 17.31 -5.60 11.91
N GLU A 8 17.82 -5.05 10.80
CA GLU A 8 17.62 -3.63 10.47
C GLU A 8 16.15 -3.34 10.14
N GLY A 9 15.49 -4.17 9.32
CA GLY A 9 14.07 -4.00 9.03
C GLY A 9 13.20 -4.06 10.29
N LYS A 10 13.54 -4.90 11.28
CA LYS A 10 12.84 -4.93 12.58
C LYS A 10 13.11 -3.68 13.42
N LYS A 11 14.26 -3.03 13.26
CA LYS A 11 14.59 -1.77 13.94
C LYS A 11 13.80 -0.61 13.30
N GLU A 12 13.78 -0.52 11.98
CA GLU A 12 12.99 0.45 11.22
C GLU A 12 11.50 0.32 11.55
N TRP A 13 10.96 -0.90 11.54
CA TRP A 13 9.57 -1.14 11.92
C TRP A 13 9.23 -0.68 13.35
N ARG A 14 10.14 -0.84 14.30
CA ARG A 14 9.93 -0.35 15.68
C ARG A 14 9.90 1.17 15.75
N VAL A 15 10.79 1.84 15.01
CA VAL A 15 10.79 3.31 14.91
C VAL A 15 9.47 3.78 14.29
N HIS A 16 9.07 3.14 13.20
CA HIS A 16 7.81 3.41 12.51
C HIS A 16 6.59 3.32 13.45
N VAL A 17 6.46 2.21 14.17
CA VAL A 17 5.36 2.00 15.12
C VAL A 17 5.38 3.04 16.25
N ALA A 18 6.57 3.47 16.70
CA ALA A 18 6.68 4.50 17.72
C ALA A 18 6.18 5.86 17.21
N ARG A 19 6.50 6.22 15.96
CA ARG A 19 6.02 7.45 15.31
C ARG A 19 4.51 7.47 15.19
N VAL A 20 3.91 6.38 14.69
CA VAL A 20 2.45 6.25 14.61
C VAL A 20 1.80 6.46 15.98
N LYS A 21 2.35 5.86 17.04
CA LYS A 21 1.82 5.99 18.41
C LYS A 21 1.95 7.40 18.99
N ALA A 22 2.86 8.23 18.47
CA ALA A 22 3.04 9.61 18.90
C ALA A 22 2.01 10.56 18.26
N LEU A 23 1.34 10.15 17.17
CA LEU A 23 0.29 10.95 16.53
C LEU A 23 -0.95 11.10 17.42
N PRO A 24 -1.78 12.13 17.20
CA PRO A 24 -3.10 12.25 17.83
C PRO A 24 -4.01 11.04 17.56
N LYS A 25 -5.05 10.87 18.39
CA LYS A 25 -5.83 9.62 18.43
C LYS A 25 -6.60 9.34 17.14
N ASP A 26 -7.16 10.37 16.53
CA ASP A 26 -7.83 10.35 15.23
C ASP A 26 -6.88 9.92 14.11
N TYR A 27 -5.68 10.52 14.06
CA TYR A 27 -4.62 10.13 13.13
C TYR A 27 -4.22 8.67 13.27
N GLN A 28 -4.06 8.17 14.51
CA GLN A 28 -3.77 6.75 14.75
C GLN A 28 -4.86 5.81 14.22
N ILE A 29 -6.13 6.20 14.33
CA ILE A 29 -7.26 5.39 13.87
C ILE A 29 -7.24 5.29 12.34
N VAL A 30 -7.16 6.44 11.67
CA VAL A 30 -7.13 6.47 10.19
C VAL A 30 -5.91 5.73 9.67
N TYR A 31 -4.74 5.96 10.28
CA TYR A 31 -3.51 5.25 9.90
C TYR A 31 -3.68 3.74 9.92
N LYS A 32 -4.32 3.20 10.95
CA LYS A 32 -4.56 1.75 11.08
C LYS A 32 -5.52 1.21 10.02
N GLU A 33 -6.52 1.99 9.61
CA GLU A 33 -7.42 1.58 8.52
C GLU A 33 -6.72 1.65 7.16
N ILE A 34 -5.90 2.67 6.92
CA ILE A 34 -5.00 2.77 5.76
C ILE A 34 -4.07 1.56 5.68
N GLU A 35 -3.39 1.22 6.79
CA GLU A 35 -2.50 0.06 6.87
C GLU A 35 -3.22 -1.22 6.44
N LYS A 36 -4.42 -1.49 7.00
CA LYS A 36 -5.23 -2.65 6.62
C LYS A 36 -5.68 -2.62 5.16
N TYR A 37 -5.99 -1.45 4.62
CA TYR A 37 -6.43 -1.30 3.24
C TYR A 37 -5.29 -1.61 2.27
N LEU A 38 -4.13 -0.99 2.48
CA LEU A 38 -2.93 -1.19 1.65
C LEU A 38 -2.40 -2.62 1.75
N PHE A 39 -2.55 -3.31 2.88
CA PHE A 39 -2.24 -4.75 2.94
C PHE A 39 -3.13 -5.62 2.04
N LYS A 40 -4.31 -5.13 1.64
CA LYS A 40 -5.24 -5.85 0.75
C LYS A 40 -5.09 -5.45 -0.72
N VAL A 41 -4.94 -4.16 -0.99
CA VAL A 41 -4.98 -3.61 -2.36
C VAL A 41 -3.65 -3.05 -2.83
N GLY A 42 -2.70 -2.86 -1.93
CA GLY A 42 -1.45 -2.15 -2.19
C GLY A 42 -0.43 -2.94 -3.00
N PRO A 43 0.80 -2.38 -3.10
CA PRO A 43 1.89 -2.95 -3.89
C PRO A 43 2.27 -4.36 -3.43
N VAL A 44 2.72 -5.17 -4.39
CA VAL A 44 3.13 -6.57 -4.13
C VAL A 44 4.48 -6.64 -3.41
N GLU A 45 5.33 -5.63 -3.62
CA GLU A 45 6.65 -5.58 -3.02
C GLU A 45 6.60 -5.05 -1.59
N LEU A 46 7.16 -5.84 -0.66
CA LEU A 46 7.18 -5.54 0.77
C LEU A 46 7.98 -4.27 1.08
N THR A 47 9.03 -3.99 0.30
CA THR A 47 9.85 -2.77 0.41
C THR A 47 9.02 -1.54 0.08
N ASP A 48 8.29 -1.58 -1.03
CA ASP A 48 7.42 -0.49 -1.47
C ASP A 48 6.28 -0.26 -0.47
N GLY A 49 5.76 -1.33 0.13
CA GLY A 49 4.74 -1.23 1.19
C GLY A 49 5.25 -0.53 2.46
N ILE A 50 6.48 -0.82 2.91
CA ILE A 50 7.06 -0.18 4.11
C ILE A 50 7.39 1.29 3.83
N ASP A 51 7.92 1.59 2.64
CA ASP A 51 8.24 2.97 2.23
C ASP A 51 6.98 3.81 2.09
N LEU A 52 5.91 3.25 1.49
CA LEU A 52 4.61 3.89 1.40
C LEU A 52 4.02 4.18 2.78
N LEU A 53 4.00 3.18 3.68
CA LEU A 53 3.50 3.35 5.04
C LEU A 53 4.30 4.41 5.82
N SER A 54 5.61 4.47 5.62
CA SER A 54 6.50 5.49 6.22
C SER A 54 6.23 6.88 5.67
N GLY A 55 5.99 7.00 4.36
CA GLY A 55 5.59 8.25 3.71
C GLY A 55 4.27 8.80 4.25
N ILE A 56 3.29 7.93 4.50
CA ILE A 56 2.00 8.33 5.10
C ILE A 56 2.19 8.87 6.52
N VAL A 57 3.10 8.28 7.32
CA VAL A 57 3.41 8.81 8.65
C VAL A 57 4.04 10.20 8.56
N ASN A 58 4.98 10.42 7.62
CA ASN A 58 5.56 11.75 7.39
C ASN A 58 4.45 12.78 7.07
N PHE A 59 3.55 12.44 6.14
CA PHE A 59 2.43 13.29 5.76
C PHE A 59 1.50 13.61 6.94
N PHE A 60 1.26 12.63 7.81
CA PHE A 60 0.44 12.83 9.01
C PHE A 60 1.13 13.70 10.05
N GLU A 61 2.44 13.54 10.27
CA GLU A 61 3.22 14.42 11.15
C GLU A 61 3.18 15.88 10.68
N GLU A 62 3.25 16.12 9.36
CA GLU A 62 3.09 17.46 8.78
C GLU A 62 1.68 18.02 8.99
N GLY A 63 0.64 17.20 8.79
CA GLY A 63 -0.75 17.59 9.06
C GLY A 63 -0.97 18.03 10.51
N VAL A 64 -0.40 17.27 11.46
CA VAL A 64 -0.43 17.58 12.89
C VAL A 64 0.33 18.88 13.20
N ALA A 65 1.51 19.08 12.60
CA ALA A 65 2.29 20.30 12.79
C ALA A 65 1.55 21.56 12.27
N LEU A 66 0.72 21.39 11.24
CA LEU A 66 -0.15 22.44 10.70
C LEU A 66 -1.48 22.59 11.47
N GLY A 67 -1.73 21.78 12.50
CA GLY A 67 -2.95 21.82 13.31
C GLY A 67 -4.20 21.36 12.55
N LYS A 68 -4.04 20.57 11.48
CA LYS A 68 -5.16 20.03 10.69
C LYS A 68 -5.75 18.79 11.35
N GLY A 69 -7.04 18.56 11.11
CA GLY A 69 -7.66 17.27 11.42
C GLY A 69 -7.26 16.20 10.39
N VAL A 70 -7.27 14.92 10.78
CA VAL A 70 -6.87 13.84 9.86
C VAL A 70 -7.73 13.77 8.59
N LEU A 71 -9.03 14.01 8.70
CA LEU A 71 -9.92 14.03 7.54
C LEU A 71 -9.81 15.31 6.70
N GLU A 72 -9.13 16.35 7.19
CA GLU A 72 -8.79 17.52 6.37
C GLU A 72 -7.57 17.27 5.49
N VAL A 73 -6.77 16.24 5.81
CA VAL A 73 -5.58 15.86 5.03
C VAL A 73 -5.82 14.63 4.16
N THR A 74 -6.72 13.72 4.55
CA THR A 74 -7.08 12.53 3.76
C THR A 74 -8.41 12.64 3.01
N ASP A 75 -9.18 13.70 3.24
CA ASP A 75 -10.62 13.75 2.97
C ASP A 75 -11.40 12.64 3.71
N SER A 76 -12.73 12.63 3.54
CA SER A 76 -13.62 11.61 4.11
C SER A 76 -13.55 10.27 3.39
N ASP A 77 -13.12 10.27 2.12
CA ASP A 77 -12.89 9.06 1.32
C ASP A 77 -11.43 8.61 1.41
N VAL A 78 -11.10 8.01 2.55
CA VAL A 78 -9.74 7.52 2.85
C VAL A 78 -9.30 6.43 1.87
N ALA A 79 -10.23 5.68 1.29
CA ALA A 79 -9.91 4.64 0.30
C ALA A 79 -9.45 5.29 -1.02
N ALA A 80 -10.17 6.30 -1.51
CA ALA A 80 -9.76 7.06 -2.69
C ALA A 80 -8.38 7.71 -2.50
N PHE A 81 -8.11 8.27 -1.31
CA PHE A 81 -6.78 8.77 -0.96
C PHE A 81 -5.69 7.68 -1.09
N CYS A 82 -5.95 6.47 -0.59
CA CYS A 82 -5.01 5.35 -0.73
C CYS A 82 -4.83 4.91 -2.18
N ASP A 83 -5.92 4.85 -2.96
CA ASP A 83 -5.91 4.46 -4.37
C ASP A 83 -5.06 5.44 -5.19
N ASP A 84 -5.18 6.75 -4.93
CA ASP A 84 -4.36 7.78 -5.57
C ASP A 84 -2.86 7.66 -5.24
N LEU A 85 -2.53 7.18 -4.03
CA LEU A 85 -1.13 6.95 -3.62
C LEU A 85 -0.50 5.76 -4.35
N ILE A 86 -1.27 4.73 -4.69
CA ILE A 86 -0.76 3.48 -5.28
C ILE A 86 -0.99 3.36 -6.79
N LYS A 87 -1.67 4.32 -7.41
CA LYS A 87 -2.07 4.28 -8.83
C LYS A 87 -0.96 3.96 -9.83
N ASP A 88 0.28 4.35 -9.52
CA ASP A 88 1.46 4.16 -10.38
C ASP A 88 2.32 2.96 -9.94
N SER A 89 1.89 2.22 -8.90
CA SER A 89 2.57 1.04 -8.37
C SER A 89 1.91 -0.25 -8.86
N LYS A 90 2.71 -1.29 -9.06
CA LYS A 90 2.19 -2.61 -9.46
C LYS A 90 1.52 -3.30 -8.27
N THR A 91 0.21 -3.45 -8.33
CA THR A 91 -0.62 -4.09 -7.30
C THR A 91 -0.79 -5.58 -7.54
N TYR A 92 -1.35 -6.29 -6.55
CA TYR A 92 -1.76 -7.69 -6.74
C TYR A 92 -2.80 -7.82 -7.84
N ALA A 93 -3.72 -6.86 -7.96
CA ALA A 93 -4.76 -6.88 -8.98
C ALA A 93 -4.16 -6.87 -10.39
N ASP A 94 -3.12 -6.07 -10.63
CA ASP A 94 -2.43 -5.99 -11.92
C ASP A 94 -1.79 -7.33 -12.31
N ILE A 95 -1.12 -7.99 -11.36
CA ILE A 95 -0.52 -9.31 -11.57
C ILE A 95 -1.61 -10.35 -11.93
N TYR A 96 -2.73 -10.32 -11.21
CA TYR A 96 -3.83 -11.24 -11.49
C TYR A 96 -4.49 -10.96 -12.84
N GLN A 97 -4.70 -9.70 -13.21
CA GLN A 97 -5.24 -9.32 -14.52
C GLN A 97 -4.32 -9.80 -15.66
N GLU A 98 -3.02 -9.52 -15.58
CA GLU A 98 -2.03 -9.99 -16.56
C GLU A 98 -2.07 -11.52 -16.71
N SER A 99 -2.15 -12.26 -15.59
CA SER A 99 -2.21 -13.72 -15.59
C SER A 99 -3.47 -14.26 -16.26
N VAL A 100 -4.64 -13.70 -15.92
CA VAL A 100 -5.93 -14.09 -16.51
C VAL A 100 -5.93 -13.82 -18.01
N ASP A 101 -5.50 -12.63 -18.43
CA ASP A 101 -5.43 -12.25 -19.84
C ASP A 101 -4.50 -13.18 -20.64
N GLN A 102 -3.36 -13.55 -20.07
CA GLN A 102 -2.45 -14.51 -20.68
C GLN A 102 -3.11 -15.88 -20.87
N GLU A 103 -3.79 -16.41 -19.86
CA GLU A 103 -4.44 -17.72 -19.92
C GLU A 103 -5.61 -17.76 -20.90
N VAL A 104 -6.46 -16.72 -20.91
CA VAL A 104 -7.55 -16.58 -21.90
C VAL A 104 -6.97 -16.51 -23.31
N ASN A 105 -5.96 -15.69 -23.55
CA ASN A 105 -5.33 -15.56 -24.87
C ASN A 105 -4.71 -16.89 -25.34
N LYS A 106 -4.05 -17.64 -24.45
CA LYS A 106 -3.51 -18.98 -24.76
C LYS A 106 -4.64 -19.95 -25.12
N ALA A 107 -5.73 -19.98 -24.37
CA ALA A 107 -6.87 -20.85 -24.63
C ALA A 107 -7.53 -20.52 -25.99
N MET A 108 -7.75 -19.23 -26.28
CA MET A 108 -8.35 -18.78 -27.53
C MET A 108 -7.49 -19.11 -28.76
N LYS A 109 -6.16 -19.02 -28.66
CA LYS A 109 -5.24 -19.45 -29.73
C LYS A 109 -5.39 -20.95 -30.03
N LYS A 110 -5.42 -21.81 -29.00
CA LYS A 110 -5.60 -23.27 -29.17
C LYS A 110 -6.93 -23.63 -29.85
N VAL A 111 -8.01 -22.90 -29.56
CA VAL A 111 -9.32 -23.12 -30.21
C VAL A 111 -9.22 -22.79 -31.70
N LYS A 112 -8.58 -21.67 -32.04
CA LYS A 112 -8.41 -21.23 -33.43
C LYS A 112 -7.55 -22.21 -34.26
N ASP A 113 -6.48 -22.74 -33.68
CA ASP A 113 -5.57 -23.68 -34.34
C ASP A 113 -6.21 -25.07 -34.57
N LYS A 114 -7.19 -25.48 -33.75
CA LYS A 114 -7.93 -26.74 -33.94
C LYS A 114 -9.04 -26.67 -34.98
N THR A 115 -9.46 -25.45 -35.36
CA THR A 115 -10.58 -25.23 -36.29
C THR A 115 -10.08 -24.99 -37.72
N LYS A 116 -8.76 -25.03 -37.93
CA LYS A 116 -8.08 -24.80 -39.20
C LYS A 116 -7.42 -26.09 -39.67
#